data_AF-K0S1L0-F1
#
_entry.id   AF-K0S1L0-F1
#
_cell.length_a   1.000
_cell.length_b   1.000
_cell.length_c   1.000
_cell.angle_alpha   90.00
_cell.angle_beta   90.00
_cell.angle_gamma   90.00
#
_symmetry.space_group_name_H-M   'P 1'
#
loop_
_entity.id
_entity.type
_entity.pdbx_description
1 polymer ?
#
loop_
_entity_poly.entity_id
_entity_poly.type
_entity_poly.pdbx_seq_one_letter_code
_entity_poly.pdbx_strand_id
1 'polypeptide(L)'
;MAQNLSDFSMEKLVLPSNGGSAGRRRSNSWTLHDPTGFDDIHDEDGPPCPLASKLTNQRWHEIGNSPDQSICSTSNFDVMVEQLAAVMGMHLLELLLYWLRPKDDDGTKKEVITDVLEYLEIDPNIGNYVLTTSIKNSIRDYVAEIGKLYKDVGFHSLEHAIHVTMSMNKLLSMVSDSHHQVSKSFENDGEGHNCGSPRRVAQSYGIDDPRIKFAMFFSALIHDVGHTGVPNSVLVEEEDELAILHNDVSVAEQNSLNIAFSLLHAPQFARLKHCIGPNPTQRKFFRKRVIASVMVTDISDQERIQIVKSRWETAFPPVEDEEKNQTERRQARAAAPTPPEAPRTELRQSRLRRRATMHSSEAVAEGFLARSRRLGIRTSMDFSGNLIDAYGTNNQLQQHAVLETMMNVADVAHTMQSFNTFVKWNRRLFRELHAARSAERLPFDPSARWYENQIGFFNHYILPLAGKMKSCGVLGTTGDVFELFAAENLKRWKEEGEAISEEIIRSETSMMVGPNPLRGPVQRRGGRTTS
;
A
#
# COMPACT_ATOMS: atom_id res chain seq x y z
N MET A 1 16.22 -0.50 -6.07
CA MET A 1 14.94 0.21 -6.23
C MET A 1 15.02 1.59 -6.90
N ALA A 2 16.17 2.26 -7.05
CA ALA A 2 16.24 3.59 -7.71
C ALA A 2 17.07 3.66 -9.01
N GLN A 3 17.75 2.59 -9.45
CA GLN A 3 18.68 2.65 -10.59
C GLN A 3 18.06 2.37 -11.97
N ASN A 4 16.80 1.94 -12.09
CA ASN A 4 16.18 1.65 -13.39
C ASN A 4 15.39 2.83 -14.00
N LEU A 5 15.46 4.03 -13.42
CA LEU A 5 14.66 5.19 -13.86
C LEU A 5 15.49 6.39 -14.33
N SER A 6 16.82 6.27 -14.48
CA SER A 6 17.67 7.44 -14.73
C SER A 6 17.99 7.77 -16.18
N ASP A 7 17.51 7.03 -17.17
CA ASP A 7 17.82 7.30 -18.57
C ASP A 7 16.64 7.94 -19.29
N PHE A 8 16.54 9.28 -19.25
CA PHE A 8 16.11 10.11 -20.39
C PHE A 8 16.39 11.59 -20.11
N SER A 9 17.34 12.15 -20.86
CA SER A 9 17.66 13.57 -20.92
C SER A 9 17.09 14.16 -22.20
N MET A 10 16.39 15.30 -22.15
CA MET A 10 16.51 16.31 -23.21
C MET A 10 16.07 17.72 -22.79
N GLU A 11 16.73 18.66 -23.44
CA GLU A 11 17.01 20.06 -23.14
C GLU A 11 15.86 21.10 -23.20
N LYS A 12 16.07 22.15 -22.39
CA LYS A 12 15.89 23.60 -22.64
C LYS A 12 14.54 24.14 -23.15
N LEU A 13 13.93 25.00 -22.32
CA LEU A 13 13.45 26.32 -22.74
C LEU A 13 13.52 27.29 -21.56
N VAL A 14 13.90 28.53 -21.88
CA VAL A 14 14.51 29.54 -21.00
C VAL A 14 13.71 30.85 -21.13
N LEU A 15 13.46 31.51 -19.97
CA LEU A 15 13.07 32.92 -19.71
C LEU A 15 11.59 33.37 -19.86
N PRO A 16 11.17 34.52 -19.25
CA PRO A 16 11.77 35.31 -18.16
C PRO A 16 10.82 35.70 -17.00
N SER A 17 11.45 36.18 -15.93
CA SER A 17 10.92 36.93 -14.79
C SER A 17 10.08 38.16 -15.13
N ASN A 18 9.06 38.45 -14.32
CA ASN A 18 8.63 39.82 -14.05
C ASN A 18 8.10 39.97 -12.61
N GLY A 19 8.57 41.04 -11.96
CA GLY A 19 8.24 41.38 -10.58
C GLY A 19 6.93 42.15 -10.43
N GLY A 20 6.48 42.24 -9.18
CA GLY A 20 5.34 43.05 -8.77
C GLY A 20 5.30 43.16 -7.25
N SER A 21 5.68 44.33 -6.74
CA SER A 21 5.74 44.68 -5.33
C SER A 21 4.42 45.24 -4.79
N ALA A 22 4.28 45.11 -3.46
CA ALA A 22 3.59 46.00 -2.51
C ALA A 22 2.10 45.76 -2.19
N GLY A 23 1.83 45.64 -0.88
CA GLY A 23 0.47 45.63 -0.33
C GLY A 23 0.38 45.39 1.18
N ARG A 24 1.04 46.22 2.00
CA ARG A 24 0.86 46.29 3.47
C ARG A 24 -0.59 46.68 3.81
N ARG A 25 -1.32 45.90 4.61
CA ARG A 25 -2.37 46.42 5.51
C ARG A 25 -2.41 45.68 6.84
N ARG A 26 -2.70 46.48 7.87
CA ARG A 26 -2.46 46.28 9.30
C ARG A 26 -3.46 45.33 9.95
N SER A 27 -2.94 44.65 10.97
CA SER A 27 -3.61 43.96 12.06
C SER A 27 -4.67 44.82 12.76
N ASN A 28 -5.82 44.22 13.09
CA ASN A 28 -6.61 44.59 14.25
C ASN A 28 -6.96 43.31 15.00
N SER A 29 -6.64 43.33 16.30
CA SER A 29 -6.85 42.26 17.26
C SER A 29 -8.31 42.18 17.66
N TRP A 30 -8.85 40.97 17.78
CA TRP A 30 -10.00 40.70 18.64
C TRP A 30 -9.78 39.36 19.33
N THR A 31 -9.49 39.44 20.62
CA THR A 31 -9.49 38.36 21.61
C THR A 31 -10.90 37.84 21.79
N LEU A 32 -11.10 36.52 21.64
CA LEU A 32 -12.31 35.84 22.08
C LEU A 32 -11.97 34.95 23.28
N HIS A 33 -12.70 35.22 24.37
CA HIS A 33 -12.84 34.36 25.53
C HIS A 33 -13.57 33.05 25.14
N ASP A 34 -13.08 31.95 25.69
CA ASP A 34 -13.77 30.66 25.88
C ASP A 34 -15.06 30.87 26.71
N PRO A 35 -16.18 30.13 26.48
CA PRO A 35 -16.36 28.86 27.19
C PRO A 35 -17.23 27.77 26.51
N THR A 36 -16.94 26.52 26.85
CA THR A 36 -17.85 25.38 27.15
C THR A 36 -18.58 24.62 26.02
N GLY A 37 -18.38 23.30 26.04
CA GLY A 37 -19.47 22.31 25.91
C GLY A 37 -19.72 21.78 24.50
N PHE A 38 -18.92 20.81 24.06
CA PHE A 38 -19.35 19.86 23.04
C PHE A 38 -19.38 18.48 23.69
N ASP A 39 -20.58 18.06 24.06
CA ASP A 39 -20.88 16.71 24.48
C ASP A 39 -20.58 15.75 23.32
N ASP A 40 -19.73 14.77 23.61
CA ASP A 40 -19.53 13.57 22.81
C ASP A 40 -20.86 12.82 22.66
N ILE A 41 -21.47 12.90 21.48
CA ILE A 41 -22.54 11.97 21.09
C ILE A 41 -21.84 10.77 20.44
N HIS A 42 -21.62 9.75 21.26
CA HIS A 42 -21.18 8.42 20.84
C HIS A 42 -22.28 7.74 19.99
N ASP A 43 -21.95 7.41 18.74
CA ASP A 43 -22.70 6.45 17.92
C ASP A 43 -22.45 5.02 18.44
N GLU A 44 -23.50 4.19 18.41
CA GLU A 44 -23.57 2.86 18.98
C GLU A 44 -22.79 1.78 18.21
N ASP A 45 -21.45 1.86 18.26
CA ASP A 45 -20.56 0.71 18.08
C ASP A 45 -19.80 0.51 19.39
N GLY A 46 -19.80 -0.72 19.94
CA GLY A 46 -19.16 -1.00 21.23
C GLY A 46 -17.70 -0.55 21.26
N PRO A 47 -17.16 -0.09 22.41
CA PRO A 47 -15.82 0.47 22.46
C PRO A 47 -14.80 -0.57 21.99
N PRO A 48 -13.89 -0.19 21.07
CA PRO A 48 -12.82 -1.08 20.63
C PRO A 48 -11.96 -1.53 21.81
N CYS A 49 -11.21 -2.62 21.64
CA CYS A 49 -10.10 -2.96 22.54
C CYS A 49 -9.30 -1.67 22.85
N PRO A 50 -9.07 -1.29 24.13
CA PRO A 50 -8.47 0.00 24.46
C PRO A 50 -7.12 0.24 23.76
N LEU A 51 -6.34 -0.82 23.55
CA LEU A 51 -5.09 -0.75 22.80
C LEU A 51 -5.31 -0.49 21.30
N ALA A 52 -6.26 -1.20 20.66
CA ALA A 52 -6.58 -1.00 19.24
C ALA A 52 -7.09 0.42 18.97
N SER A 53 -7.94 0.96 19.86
CA SER A 53 -8.41 2.34 19.78
C SER A 53 -7.25 3.34 19.86
N LYS A 54 -6.36 3.20 20.86
CA LYS A 54 -5.15 4.03 21.00
C LYS A 54 -4.26 3.97 19.76
N LEU A 55 -4.03 2.76 19.20
CA LEU A 55 -3.21 2.56 18.01
C LEU A 55 -3.82 3.26 16.79
N THR A 56 -5.14 3.16 16.60
CA THR A 56 -5.89 3.76 15.49
C THR A 56 -5.96 5.29 15.55
N ASN A 57 -6.03 5.83 16.77
CA ASN A 57 -6.18 7.26 17.01
C ASN A 57 -4.86 8.06 16.92
N GLN A 58 -3.73 7.39 16.66
CA GLN A 58 -2.47 8.08 16.38
C GLN A 58 -2.61 9.04 15.19
N ARG A 59 -1.94 10.19 15.27
CA ARG A 59 -1.83 11.11 14.13
C ARG A 59 -0.91 10.49 13.08
N TRP A 60 -1.21 10.71 11.81
CA TRP A 60 -0.46 10.13 10.68
C TRP A 60 1.06 10.30 10.82
N HIS A 61 1.53 11.50 11.18
CA HIS A 61 2.96 11.80 11.32
C HIS A 61 3.60 11.27 12.61
N GLU A 62 2.80 10.77 13.56
CA GLU A 62 3.24 10.31 14.88
C GLU A 62 3.15 8.79 15.04
N ILE A 63 2.76 8.04 14.01
CA ILE A 63 2.65 6.59 14.06
C ILE A 63 3.99 6.00 14.53
N GLY A 64 3.98 5.33 15.69
CA GLY A 64 5.17 4.73 16.31
C GLY A 64 6.10 5.71 17.03
N ASN A 65 5.72 6.99 17.17
CA ASN A 65 6.47 8.04 17.87
C ASN A 65 5.75 8.57 19.13
N SER A 66 4.70 7.88 19.58
CA SER A 66 4.00 8.23 20.82
C SER A 66 4.89 8.07 22.07
N PRO A 67 4.72 8.92 23.10
CA PRO A 67 5.37 8.72 24.40
C PRO A 67 4.79 7.52 25.18
N ASP A 68 3.59 7.05 24.84
CA ASP A 68 3.00 5.85 25.45
C ASP A 68 3.70 4.59 24.90
N GLN A 69 4.42 3.88 25.77
CA GLN A 69 5.19 2.68 25.42
C GLN A 69 4.33 1.56 24.82
N SER A 70 3.02 1.55 25.09
CA SER A 70 2.11 0.54 24.53
C SER A 70 1.83 0.73 23.04
N ILE A 71 2.08 1.93 22.49
CA ILE A 71 1.79 2.27 21.08
C ILE A 71 2.99 2.89 20.34
N CYS A 72 4.14 3.01 21.00
CA CYS A 72 5.38 3.47 20.37
C CYS A 72 6.03 2.36 19.52
N SER A 73 6.92 2.76 18.61
CA SER A 73 7.74 1.81 17.87
C SER A 73 8.71 1.10 18.80
N THR A 74 8.82 -0.22 18.62
CA THR A 74 9.57 -1.10 19.50
C THR A 74 10.20 -2.23 18.70
N SER A 75 11.29 -2.81 19.22
CA SER A 75 11.86 -4.06 18.73
C SER A 75 11.50 -5.24 19.64
N ASN A 76 10.66 -5.03 20.66
CA ASN A 76 10.16 -6.12 21.49
C ASN A 76 9.11 -6.91 20.72
N PHE A 77 9.42 -8.18 20.43
CA PHE A 77 8.57 -9.09 19.67
C PHE A 77 7.16 -9.23 20.26
N ASP A 78 7.06 -9.47 21.57
CA ASP A 78 5.76 -9.69 22.22
C ASP A 78 4.87 -8.44 22.16
N VAL A 79 5.46 -7.25 22.33
CA VAL A 79 4.73 -5.98 22.22
C VAL A 79 4.23 -5.76 20.79
N MET A 80 5.05 -6.03 19.77
CA MET A 80 4.61 -5.94 18.36
C MET A 80 3.47 -6.91 18.07
N VAL A 81 3.55 -8.15 18.56
CA VAL A 81 2.48 -9.14 18.41
C VAL A 81 1.21 -8.66 19.10
N GLU A 82 1.28 -8.11 20.31
CA GLU A 82 0.09 -7.56 21.00
C GLU A 82 -0.54 -6.40 20.24
N GLN A 83 0.27 -5.46 19.73
CA GLN A 83 -0.22 -4.32 18.94
C GLN A 83 -0.94 -4.79 17.67
N LEU A 84 -0.33 -5.70 16.91
CA LEU A 84 -0.90 -6.28 15.70
C LEU A 84 -2.16 -7.10 15.99
N ALA A 85 -2.14 -7.95 17.01
CA ALA A 85 -3.27 -8.78 17.40
C ALA A 85 -4.47 -7.94 17.88
N ALA A 86 -4.22 -6.85 18.62
CA ALA A 86 -5.28 -5.95 19.07
C ALA A 86 -6.03 -5.32 17.88
N VAL A 87 -5.29 -4.79 16.89
CA VAL A 87 -5.90 -4.16 15.71
C VAL A 87 -6.54 -5.20 14.79
N MET A 88 -5.92 -6.38 14.61
CA MET A 88 -6.52 -7.49 13.87
C MET A 88 -7.83 -7.95 14.51
N GLY A 89 -7.89 -8.02 15.85
CA GLY A 89 -9.09 -8.36 16.60
C GLY A 89 -10.22 -7.33 16.43
N MET A 90 -9.88 -6.04 16.38
CA MET A 90 -10.86 -4.99 16.07
C MET A 90 -11.47 -5.18 14.68
N HIS A 91 -10.65 -5.31 13.63
CA HIS A 91 -11.15 -5.55 12.26
C HIS A 91 -11.89 -6.88 12.12
N LEU A 92 -11.46 -7.92 12.85
CA LEU A 92 -12.16 -9.21 12.83
C LEU A 92 -13.54 -9.11 13.51
N LEU A 93 -13.65 -8.36 14.61
CA LEU A 93 -14.95 -8.11 15.26
C LEU A 93 -15.91 -7.39 14.30
N GLU A 94 -15.46 -6.32 13.64
CA GLU A 94 -16.25 -5.63 12.60
C GLU A 94 -16.69 -6.59 11.49
N LEU A 95 -15.80 -7.47 11.04
CA LEU A 95 -16.08 -8.47 10.02
C LEU A 95 -17.12 -9.51 10.47
N LEU A 96 -17.03 -10.00 11.71
CA LEU A 96 -17.98 -10.95 12.27
C LEU A 96 -19.38 -10.32 12.43
N LEU A 97 -19.44 -9.08 12.92
CA LEU A 97 -20.70 -8.34 12.99
C LEU A 97 -21.30 -8.13 11.60
N TYR A 98 -20.48 -7.85 10.59
CA TYR A 98 -20.93 -7.77 9.20
C TYR A 98 -21.54 -9.09 8.68
N TRP A 99 -21.05 -10.26 9.11
CA TRP A 99 -21.65 -11.55 8.77
C TRP A 99 -23.05 -11.78 9.38
N LEU A 100 -23.33 -11.13 10.51
CA LEU A 100 -24.63 -11.21 11.19
C LEU A 100 -25.68 -10.23 10.64
N ARG A 101 -25.27 -9.23 9.84
CA ARG A 101 -26.20 -8.24 9.27
C ARG A 101 -27.09 -8.90 8.20
N PRO A 102 -28.42 -8.67 8.22
CA PRO A 102 -29.36 -9.23 7.24
C PRO A 102 -29.32 -8.52 5.88
N LYS A 103 -28.70 -7.35 5.82
CA LYS A 103 -28.58 -6.52 4.62
C LYS A 103 -27.16 -5.97 4.50
N ASP A 104 -26.72 -5.80 3.27
CA ASP A 104 -25.56 -4.97 2.93
C ASP A 104 -25.91 -3.48 3.06
N ASP A 105 -24.90 -2.61 3.00
CA ASP A 105 -25.05 -1.16 3.20
C ASP A 105 -25.94 -0.49 2.13
N ASP A 106 -26.07 -1.12 0.96
CA ASP A 106 -27.00 -0.69 -0.11
C ASP A 106 -28.45 -1.18 0.09
N GLY A 107 -28.72 -1.87 1.21
CA GLY A 107 -30.02 -2.43 1.54
C GLY A 107 -30.32 -3.79 0.89
N THR A 108 -29.39 -4.33 0.10
CA THR A 108 -29.52 -5.64 -0.55
C THR A 108 -29.53 -6.74 0.51
N LYS A 109 -30.47 -7.70 0.39
CA LYS A 109 -30.53 -8.84 1.30
C LYS A 109 -29.30 -9.73 1.12
N LYS A 110 -28.71 -10.13 2.25
CA LYS A 110 -27.56 -11.02 2.31
C LYS A 110 -27.89 -12.25 3.15
N GLU A 111 -27.22 -13.36 2.85
CA GLU A 111 -27.22 -14.54 3.71
C GLU A 111 -26.58 -14.19 5.06
N VAL A 112 -27.38 -14.31 6.13
CA VAL A 112 -26.89 -14.16 7.51
C VAL A 112 -26.17 -15.45 7.88
N ILE A 113 -24.93 -15.30 8.32
CA ILE A 113 -24.08 -16.44 8.68
C ILE A 113 -24.02 -16.47 10.20
N THR A 114 -24.91 -17.25 10.82
CA THR A 114 -25.10 -17.26 12.28
C THR A 114 -24.10 -18.13 13.03
N ASP A 115 -23.39 -19.04 12.35
CA ASP A 115 -22.38 -19.90 12.98
C ASP A 115 -21.20 -19.10 13.56
N VAL A 116 -20.95 -17.89 13.07
CA VAL A 116 -19.92 -16.99 13.62
C VAL A 116 -20.24 -16.50 15.04
N LEU A 117 -21.47 -16.66 15.52
CA LEU A 117 -21.83 -16.37 16.92
C LEU A 117 -21.02 -17.21 17.90
N GLU A 118 -20.52 -18.39 17.50
CA GLU A 118 -19.62 -19.20 18.33
C GLU A 118 -18.33 -18.45 18.72
N TYR A 119 -17.92 -17.46 17.92
CA TYR A 119 -16.69 -16.69 18.13
C TYR A 119 -16.92 -15.38 18.89
N LEU A 120 -18.17 -15.07 19.25
CA LEU A 120 -18.57 -13.86 19.92
C LEU A 120 -19.14 -14.16 21.32
N GLU A 121 -18.92 -13.26 22.25
CA GLU A 121 -19.53 -13.25 23.57
C GLU A 121 -20.00 -11.83 23.91
N ILE A 122 -20.97 -11.68 24.81
CA ILE A 122 -21.43 -10.36 25.25
C ILE A 122 -20.60 -9.95 26.47
N ASP A 123 -19.91 -8.81 26.39
CA ASP A 123 -19.23 -8.25 27.56
C ASP A 123 -20.30 -7.64 28.50
N PRO A 124 -20.44 -8.14 29.75
CA PRO A 124 -21.50 -7.68 30.65
C PRO A 124 -21.32 -6.23 31.12
N ASN A 125 -20.11 -5.66 31.03
CA ASN A 125 -19.85 -4.28 31.42
C ASN A 125 -20.22 -3.29 30.31
N ILE A 126 -20.14 -3.76 29.06
CA ILE A 126 -20.35 -2.94 27.86
C ILE A 126 -21.75 -3.16 27.27
N GLY A 127 -22.30 -4.36 27.42
CA GLY A 127 -23.56 -4.76 26.80
C GLY A 127 -23.46 -5.01 25.30
N ASN A 128 -22.25 -5.18 24.74
CA ASN A 128 -22.02 -5.41 23.31
C ASN A 128 -21.16 -6.65 23.06
N TYR A 129 -21.15 -7.12 21.80
CA TYR A 129 -20.35 -8.25 21.36
C TYR A 129 -18.85 -7.95 21.41
N VAL A 130 -18.11 -8.90 21.94
CA VAL A 130 -16.65 -8.95 21.89
C VAL A 130 -16.21 -10.31 21.37
N LEU A 131 -14.98 -10.38 20.87
CA LEU A 131 -14.37 -11.64 20.46
C LEU A 131 -14.16 -12.56 21.68
N THR A 132 -14.50 -13.84 21.55
CA THR A 132 -14.19 -14.87 22.56
C THR A 132 -12.69 -14.97 22.82
N THR A 133 -12.33 -15.35 24.04
CA THR A 133 -10.91 -15.58 24.42
C THR A 133 -10.21 -16.59 23.50
N SER A 134 -10.92 -17.65 23.09
CA SER A 134 -10.41 -18.66 22.15
C SER A 134 -9.94 -18.04 20.83
N ILE A 135 -10.74 -17.14 20.25
CA ILE A 135 -10.41 -16.53 18.97
C ILE A 135 -9.37 -15.41 19.12
N LYS A 136 -9.39 -14.66 20.23
CA LYS A 136 -8.33 -13.69 20.58
C LYS A 136 -6.96 -14.37 20.63
N ASN A 137 -6.87 -15.54 21.28
CA ASN A 137 -5.66 -16.34 21.32
C ASN A 137 -5.25 -16.84 19.93
N SER A 138 -6.20 -17.33 19.12
CA SER A 138 -5.91 -17.78 17.76
C SER A 138 -5.37 -16.66 16.85
N ILE A 139 -5.85 -15.43 17.01
CA ILE A 139 -5.32 -14.23 16.33
C ILE A 139 -3.89 -13.96 16.79
N ARG A 140 -3.66 -13.92 18.10
CA ARG A 140 -2.32 -13.69 18.68
C ARG A 140 -1.33 -14.74 18.19
N ASP A 141 -1.71 -16.01 18.19
CA ASP A 141 -0.90 -17.12 17.71
C ASP A 141 -0.57 -16.96 16.22
N TYR A 142 -1.54 -16.60 15.39
CA TYR A 142 -1.32 -16.40 13.96
C TYR A 142 -0.34 -15.26 13.69
N VAL A 143 -0.54 -14.12 14.35
CA VAL A 143 0.34 -12.95 14.25
C VAL A 143 1.74 -13.29 14.74
N ALA A 144 1.87 -14.05 15.83
CA ALA A 144 3.17 -14.49 16.34
C ALA A 144 3.88 -15.43 15.36
N GLU A 145 3.18 -16.39 14.76
CA GLU A 145 3.76 -17.30 13.77
C GLU A 145 4.18 -16.56 12.49
N ILE A 146 3.37 -15.61 11.99
CA ILE A 146 3.78 -14.72 10.89
C ILE A 146 5.01 -13.90 11.29
N GLY A 147 5.00 -13.31 12.49
CA GLY A 147 6.09 -12.47 12.98
C GLY A 147 7.43 -13.22 13.06
N LYS A 148 7.41 -14.50 13.43
CA LYS A 148 8.62 -15.36 13.45
C LYS A 148 9.19 -15.64 12.06
N LEU A 149 8.37 -15.52 11.00
CA LEU A 149 8.77 -15.77 9.63
C LEU A 149 9.35 -14.52 8.94
N TYR A 150 9.25 -13.35 9.57
CA TYR A 150 10.01 -12.17 9.19
C TYR A 150 11.47 -12.33 9.61
N LYS A 151 12.37 -12.26 8.62
CA LYS A 151 13.81 -12.32 8.85
C LYS A 151 14.30 -10.93 9.28
N ASP A 152 15.30 -10.89 10.15
CA ASP A 152 15.96 -9.63 10.50
C ASP A 152 17.00 -9.28 9.43
N VAL A 153 16.52 -8.67 8.34
CA VAL A 153 17.35 -8.28 7.19
C VAL A 153 17.65 -6.78 7.15
N GLY A 154 17.26 -6.03 8.19
CA GLY A 154 17.46 -4.59 8.25
C GLY A 154 16.17 -3.81 8.03
N PHE A 155 15.73 -3.63 6.78
CA PHE A 155 14.52 -2.86 6.46
C PHE A 155 13.28 -3.76 6.42
N HIS A 156 13.27 -4.81 5.58
CA HIS A 156 12.13 -5.70 5.40
C HIS A 156 12.00 -6.71 6.57
N SER A 157 11.79 -6.18 7.78
CA SER A 157 11.66 -6.92 9.04
C SER A 157 10.23 -6.82 9.60
N LEU A 158 9.97 -7.51 10.72
CA LEU A 158 8.68 -7.39 11.43
C LEU A 158 8.37 -5.95 11.84
N GLU A 159 9.39 -5.15 12.15
CA GLU A 159 9.20 -3.75 12.53
C GLU A 159 8.73 -2.89 11.35
N HIS A 160 9.09 -3.26 10.11
CA HIS A 160 8.54 -2.61 8.91
C HIS A 160 7.10 -3.06 8.71
N ALA A 161 6.85 -4.36 8.78
CA ALA A 161 5.49 -4.91 8.65
C ALA A 161 4.49 -4.26 9.62
N ILE A 162 4.87 -4.05 10.89
CA ILE A 162 4.00 -3.35 11.85
C ILE A 162 3.83 -1.87 11.50
N HIS A 163 4.87 -1.19 11.03
CA HIS A 163 4.77 0.22 10.61
C HIS A 163 3.82 0.39 9.41
N VAL A 164 3.93 -0.49 8.42
CA VAL A 164 3.03 -0.56 7.25
C VAL A 164 1.61 -0.90 7.70
N THR A 165 1.45 -1.87 8.60
CA THR A 165 0.13 -2.28 9.12
C THR A 165 -0.57 -1.18 9.91
N MET A 166 0.15 -0.45 10.77
CA MET A 166 -0.41 0.69 11.50
C MET A 166 -0.73 1.86 10.59
N SER A 167 0.10 2.09 9.56
CA SER A 167 -0.16 3.09 8.52
C SER A 167 -1.41 2.74 7.71
N MET A 168 -1.57 1.48 7.29
CA MET A 168 -2.78 0.98 6.63
C MET A 168 -4.01 1.12 7.53
N ASN A 169 -3.92 0.73 8.80
CA ASN A 169 -5.00 0.90 9.76
C ASN A 169 -5.42 2.38 9.88
N LYS A 170 -4.45 3.31 9.93
CA LYS A 170 -4.75 4.74 9.96
C LYS A 170 -5.43 5.21 8.67
N LEU A 171 -4.97 4.76 7.50
CA LEU A 171 -5.61 5.09 6.22
C LEU A 171 -7.07 4.62 6.20
N LEU A 172 -7.37 3.40 6.64
CA LEU A 172 -8.73 2.86 6.70
C LEU A 172 -9.64 3.67 7.66
N SER A 173 -9.10 4.08 8.82
CA SER A 173 -9.79 4.98 9.75
C SER A 173 -10.09 6.34 9.11
N MET A 174 -9.12 6.93 8.40
CA MET A 174 -9.32 8.23 7.74
C MET A 174 -10.36 8.18 6.62
N VAL A 175 -10.47 7.06 5.89
CA VAL A 175 -11.55 6.84 4.91
C VAL A 175 -12.91 6.81 5.63
N SER A 176 -12.99 6.04 6.73
CA SER A 176 -14.21 5.92 7.52
C SER A 176 -14.65 7.29 8.07
N ASP A 177 -13.74 8.05 8.69
CA ASP A 177 -14.03 9.37 9.25
C ASP A 177 -14.53 10.36 8.18
N SER A 178 -13.91 10.33 7.00
CA SER A 178 -14.29 11.20 5.88
C SER A 178 -15.70 10.88 5.37
N HIS A 179 -16.07 9.60 5.31
CA HIS A 179 -17.41 9.16 4.92
C HIS A 179 -18.48 9.55 5.95
N HIS A 180 -18.18 9.44 7.25
CA HIS A 180 -19.12 9.83 8.32
C HIS A 180 -19.38 11.34 8.33
N GLN A 181 -18.34 12.17 8.18
CA GLN A 181 -18.49 13.64 8.13
C GLN A 181 -19.38 14.10 6.98
N VAL A 182 -19.27 13.44 5.84
CA VAL A 182 -20.12 13.70 4.67
C VAL A 182 -21.56 13.28 4.94
N SER A 183 -21.79 12.09 5.49
CA SER A 183 -23.14 11.58 5.79
C SER A 183 -23.91 12.50 6.76
N LYS A 184 -23.26 12.96 7.84
CA LYS A 184 -23.84 13.89 8.81
C LYS A 184 -24.14 15.27 8.24
N SER A 185 -23.37 15.74 7.24
CA SER A 185 -23.63 17.02 6.58
C SER A 185 -24.90 17.00 5.73
N PHE A 186 -25.21 15.88 5.08
CA PHE A 186 -26.42 15.76 4.26
C PHE A 186 -27.71 15.62 5.08
N GLU A 187 -27.64 15.10 6.31
CA GLU A 187 -28.79 15.00 7.21
C GLU A 187 -29.18 16.37 7.82
N ASN A 188 -28.21 17.28 7.98
CA ASN A 188 -28.45 18.62 8.53
C ASN A 188 -28.85 19.68 7.50
N ASP A 189 -28.60 19.46 6.19
CA ASP A 189 -28.92 20.41 5.12
C ASP A 189 -30.39 20.28 4.63
N GLY A 190 -31.33 20.09 5.55
CA GLY A 190 -32.78 20.09 5.31
C GLY A 190 -33.38 21.48 5.03
N GLU A 191 -32.60 22.57 5.11
CA GLU A 191 -33.03 23.92 4.75
C GLU A 191 -32.03 24.60 3.82
N GLY A 192 -32.44 24.77 2.56
CA GLY A 192 -31.57 25.14 1.45
C GLY A 192 -30.83 26.46 1.62
N HIS A 193 -29.51 26.41 1.50
CA HIS A 193 -28.68 27.53 1.06
C HIS A 193 -27.70 27.05 -0.02
N ASN A 194 -28.00 27.45 -1.26
CA ASN A 194 -27.21 27.15 -2.44
C ASN A 194 -25.96 28.06 -2.48
N CYS A 195 -24.80 27.55 -2.04
CA CYS A 195 -23.50 28.21 -2.19
C CYS A 195 -22.66 27.45 -3.24
N GLY A 196 -22.47 28.09 -4.40
CA GLY A 196 -21.89 27.52 -5.62
C GLY A 196 -20.39 27.26 -5.61
N SER A 197 -19.94 26.32 -4.79
CA SER A 197 -18.65 25.63 -5.01
C SER A 197 -18.88 24.11 -4.96
N PRO A 198 -18.39 23.32 -5.91
CA PRO A 198 -18.50 21.86 -5.84
C PRO A 198 -17.59 21.38 -4.71
N ARG A 199 -18.14 21.35 -3.49
CA ARG A 199 -17.50 20.73 -2.33
C ARG A 199 -17.32 19.26 -2.71
N ARG A 200 -16.08 18.80 -2.91
CA ARG A 200 -15.79 17.40 -3.26
C ARG A 200 -16.35 16.51 -2.14
N VAL A 201 -17.50 15.90 -2.39
CA VAL A 201 -18.13 14.93 -1.49
C VAL A 201 -17.17 13.75 -1.39
N ALA A 202 -16.69 13.44 -0.18
CA ALA A 202 -15.81 12.28 0.01
C ALA A 202 -16.58 11.02 -0.40
N GLN A 203 -16.05 10.29 -1.38
CA GLN A 203 -16.61 9.03 -1.84
C GLN A 203 -15.70 7.94 -1.31
N SER A 204 -16.21 7.07 -0.42
CA SER A 204 -15.41 5.95 0.09
C SER A 204 -15.27 4.84 -0.95
N TYR A 205 -16.01 4.89 -2.06
CA TYR A 205 -16.07 3.84 -3.08
C TYR A 205 -16.38 2.44 -2.49
N GLY A 206 -17.01 2.37 -1.32
CA GLY A 206 -17.28 1.12 -0.60
C GLY A 206 -16.07 0.52 0.11
N ILE A 207 -15.00 1.29 0.32
CA ILE A 207 -13.81 0.86 1.09
C ILE A 207 -14.16 0.65 2.58
N ASP A 208 -15.24 1.25 3.06
CA ASP A 208 -15.72 1.08 4.43
C ASP A 208 -16.22 -0.34 4.75
N ASP A 209 -16.41 -1.18 3.72
CA ASP A 209 -16.78 -2.59 3.83
C ASP A 209 -15.79 -3.35 4.74
N PRO A 210 -16.26 -3.94 5.86
CA PRO A 210 -15.41 -4.68 6.80
C PRO A 210 -14.59 -5.81 6.17
N ARG A 211 -15.09 -6.43 5.08
CA ARG A 211 -14.34 -7.45 4.33
C ARG A 211 -13.11 -6.86 3.66
N ILE A 212 -13.23 -5.64 3.13
CA ILE A 212 -12.14 -4.93 2.46
C ILE A 212 -11.15 -4.41 3.49
N LYS A 213 -11.62 -3.77 4.55
CA LYS A 213 -10.78 -3.32 5.68
C LYS A 213 -9.90 -4.45 6.21
N PHE A 214 -10.54 -5.59 6.53
CA PHE A 214 -9.82 -6.76 7.02
C PHE A 214 -8.80 -7.29 5.98
N ALA A 215 -9.17 -7.35 4.70
CA ALA A 215 -8.25 -7.79 3.64
C ALA A 215 -7.04 -6.85 3.48
N MET A 216 -7.23 -5.53 3.55
CA MET A 216 -6.15 -4.55 3.46
C MET A 216 -5.23 -4.61 4.69
N PHE A 217 -5.80 -4.70 5.89
CA PHE A 217 -5.03 -4.92 7.12
C PHE A 217 -4.19 -6.19 7.02
N PHE A 218 -4.81 -7.31 6.63
CA PHE A 218 -4.12 -8.59 6.51
C PHE A 218 -3.01 -8.54 5.44
N SER A 219 -3.25 -7.85 4.32
CA SER A 219 -2.23 -7.67 3.27
C SER A 219 -1.02 -6.91 3.78
N ALA A 220 -1.24 -5.81 4.51
CA ALA A 220 -0.18 -5.03 5.12
C ALA A 220 0.66 -5.84 6.13
N LEU A 221 0.01 -6.68 6.94
CA LEU A 221 0.68 -7.55 7.91
C LEU A 221 1.63 -8.57 7.25
N ILE A 222 1.32 -9.03 6.05
CA ILE A 222 2.02 -10.17 5.43
C ILE A 222 2.84 -9.81 4.19
N HIS A 223 2.77 -8.58 3.67
CA HIS A 223 3.30 -8.22 2.34
C HIS A 223 4.77 -8.63 2.12
N ASP A 224 5.60 -8.55 3.16
CA ASP A 224 7.04 -8.84 3.13
C ASP A 224 7.47 -10.09 3.93
N VAL A 225 6.52 -10.95 4.34
CA VAL A 225 6.88 -12.13 5.15
C VAL A 225 7.82 -13.07 4.38
N GLY A 226 8.94 -13.43 4.98
CA GLY A 226 9.95 -14.29 4.36
C GLY A 226 10.99 -13.59 3.48
N HIS A 227 10.92 -12.26 3.34
CA HIS A 227 11.88 -11.45 2.56
C HIS A 227 13.34 -11.72 2.97
N THR A 228 14.24 -11.84 1.98
CA THR A 228 15.63 -12.31 2.16
C THR A 228 16.65 -11.17 2.20
N GLY A 229 16.21 -9.91 2.13
CA GLY A 229 17.07 -8.73 2.19
C GLY A 229 17.72 -8.37 0.86
N VAL A 230 17.24 -8.96 -0.25
CA VAL A 230 17.72 -8.67 -1.60
C VAL A 230 16.54 -8.44 -2.53
N PRO A 231 16.67 -7.59 -3.56
CA PRO A 231 15.59 -7.32 -4.50
C PRO A 231 15.33 -8.54 -5.42
N ASN A 232 14.13 -8.60 -6.01
CA ASN A 232 13.73 -9.64 -6.98
C ASN A 232 14.76 -9.86 -8.09
N SER A 233 15.40 -8.79 -8.59
CA SER A 233 16.43 -8.89 -9.64
C SER A 233 17.64 -9.77 -9.23
N VAL A 234 18.01 -9.74 -7.94
CA VAL A 234 19.12 -10.56 -7.41
C VAL A 234 18.68 -12.02 -7.29
N LEU A 235 17.47 -12.28 -6.81
CA LEU A 235 16.92 -13.65 -6.73
C LEU A 235 16.85 -14.32 -8.10
N VAL A 236 16.48 -13.56 -9.13
CA VAL A 236 16.44 -14.03 -10.52
C VAL A 236 17.85 -14.28 -11.07
N GLU A 237 18.79 -13.35 -10.86
CA GLU A 237 20.18 -13.50 -11.33
C GLU A 237 20.90 -14.69 -10.67
N GLU A 238 20.58 -14.96 -9.40
CA GLU A 238 21.14 -16.09 -8.64
C GLU A 238 20.45 -17.44 -8.94
N GLU A 239 19.42 -17.48 -9.80
CA GLU A 239 18.57 -18.65 -10.04
C GLU A 239 18.01 -19.25 -8.74
N ASP A 240 17.60 -18.40 -7.79
CA ASP A 240 17.01 -18.83 -6.52
C ASP A 240 15.80 -19.75 -6.76
N GLU A 241 15.61 -20.76 -5.90
CA GLU A 241 14.50 -21.72 -6.02
C GLU A 241 13.13 -21.03 -6.12
N LEU A 242 12.97 -19.90 -5.43
CA LEU A 242 11.75 -19.09 -5.50
C LEU A 242 11.60 -18.41 -6.86
N ALA A 243 12.68 -17.93 -7.47
CA ALA A 243 12.64 -17.34 -8.81
C ALA A 243 12.21 -18.38 -9.85
N ILE A 244 12.75 -19.60 -9.77
CA ILE A 244 12.35 -20.73 -10.61
C ILE A 244 10.87 -21.09 -10.37
N LEU A 245 10.44 -21.19 -9.11
CA LEU A 245 9.06 -21.53 -8.74
C LEU A 245 8.05 -20.50 -9.29
N HIS A 246 8.42 -19.22 -9.27
CA HIS A 246 7.56 -18.10 -9.64
C HIS A 246 7.80 -17.59 -11.07
N ASN A 247 8.66 -18.25 -11.83
CA ASN A 247 9.03 -17.88 -13.21
C ASN A 247 9.49 -16.42 -13.31
N ASP A 248 10.34 -15.99 -12.38
CA ASP A 248 10.96 -14.66 -12.31
C ASP A 248 10.00 -13.48 -12.11
N VAL A 249 8.71 -13.72 -11.89
CA VAL A 249 7.69 -12.67 -11.71
C VAL A 249 7.44 -12.43 -10.22
N SER A 250 7.62 -11.20 -9.74
CA SER A 250 7.27 -10.76 -8.36
C SER A 250 7.59 -11.81 -7.28
N VAL A 251 8.85 -12.26 -7.28
CA VAL A 251 9.29 -13.47 -6.56
C VAL A 251 9.04 -13.35 -5.06
N ALA A 252 9.46 -12.24 -4.45
CA ALA A 252 9.28 -11.97 -3.03
C ALA A 252 7.79 -11.86 -2.65
N GLU A 253 7.00 -11.13 -3.42
CA GLU A 253 5.57 -10.89 -3.16
C GLU A 253 4.76 -12.19 -3.26
N GLN A 254 5.05 -13.03 -4.25
CA GLN A 254 4.41 -14.34 -4.38
C GLN A 254 4.81 -15.28 -3.23
N ASN A 255 6.06 -15.23 -2.78
CA ASN A 255 6.52 -16.00 -1.64
C ASN A 255 5.81 -15.57 -0.34
N SER A 256 5.65 -14.27 -0.10
CA SER A 256 4.89 -13.72 1.03
C SER A 256 3.45 -14.27 1.05
N LEU A 257 2.78 -14.25 -0.10
CA LEU A 257 1.44 -14.82 -0.25
C LEU A 257 1.41 -16.32 0.04
N ASN A 258 2.37 -17.08 -0.49
CA ASN A 258 2.47 -18.53 -0.29
C ASN A 258 2.64 -18.86 1.20
N ILE A 259 3.57 -18.21 1.89
CA ILE A 259 3.83 -18.39 3.32
C ILE A 259 2.57 -18.10 4.13
N ALA A 260 1.98 -16.91 3.96
CA ALA A 260 0.84 -16.49 4.76
C ALA A 260 -0.39 -17.37 4.53
N PHE A 261 -0.73 -17.70 3.28
CA PHE A 261 -1.87 -18.56 3.01
C PHE A 261 -1.63 -20.01 3.46
N SER A 262 -0.42 -20.54 3.30
CA SER A 262 -0.10 -21.88 3.78
C SER A 262 -0.26 -21.97 5.29
N LEU A 263 0.21 -20.97 6.04
CA LEU A 263 0.02 -20.89 7.48
C LEU A 263 -1.47 -20.78 7.84
N LEU A 264 -2.23 -19.88 7.21
CA LEU A 264 -3.66 -19.72 7.48
C LEU A 264 -4.49 -20.99 7.16
N HIS A 265 -4.00 -21.85 6.27
CA HIS A 265 -4.62 -23.14 5.93
C HIS A 265 -4.30 -24.25 6.92
N ALA A 266 -3.33 -24.06 7.81
CA ALA A 266 -2.95 -25.06 8.78
C ALA A 266 -4.10 -25.34 9.78
N PRO A 267 -4.29 -26.59 10.25
CA PRO A 267 -5.46 -26.99 11.04
C PRO A 267 -5.68 -26.16 12.32
N GLN A 268 -4.62 -25.69 12.95
CA GLN A 268 -4.68 -24.86 14.16
C GLN A 268 -5.35 -23.50 13.93
N PHE A 269 -5.36 -22.99 12.69
CA PHE A 269 -6.01 -21.73 12.32
C PHE A 269 -7.36 -21.93 11.62
N ALA A 270 -7.93 -23.14 11.65
CA ALA A 270 -9.20 -23.45 11.00
C ALA A 270 -10.34 -22.52 11.48
N ARG A 271 -10.38 -22.19 12.77
CA ARG A 271 -11.38 -21.26 13.33
C ARG A 271 -11.17 -19.83 12.83
N LEU A 272 -9.94 -19.31 12.89
CA LEU A 272 -9.61 -17.99 12.36
C LEU A 272 -9.96 -17.88 10.87
N LYS A 273 -9.57 -18.88 10.07
CA LYS A 273 -9.93 -18.96 8.64
C LYS A 273 -11.44 -18.95 8.41
N HIS A 274 -12.21 -19.62 9.29
CA HIS A 274 -13.66 -19.63 9.22
C HIS A 274 -14.25 -18.23 9.52
N CYS A 275 -13.73 -17.51 10.53
CA CYS A 275 -14.13 -16.13 10.81
C CYS A 275 -13.90 -15.19 9.61
N ILE A 276 -12.75 -15.34 8.94
CA ILE A 276 -12.36 -14.50 7.80
C ILE A 276 -13.22 -14.79 6.56
N GLY A 277 -13.52 -16.06 6.31
CA GLY A 277 -14.24 -16.51 5.14
C GLY A 277 -15.05 -17.77 5.45
N PRO A 278 -16.29 -17.62 5.96
CA PRO A 278 -17.08 -18.75 6.43
C PRO A 278 -17.42 -19.74 5.30
N ASN A 279 -17.69 -19.22 4.09
CA ASN A 279 -18.01 -20.04 2.92
C ASN A 279 -16.99 -19.86 1.76
N PRO A 280 -16.98 -20.76 0.75
CA PRO A 280 -16.03 -20.70 -0.37
C PRO A 280 -16.05 -19.37 -1.14
N THR A 281 -17.22 -18.73 -1.25
CA THR A 281 -17.38 -17.44 -1.94
C THR A 281 -16.63 -16.33 -1.20
N GLN A 282 -16.81 -16.22 0.12
CA GLN A 282 -16.11 -15.21 0.92
C GLN A 282 -14.61 -15.49 0.98
N ARG A 283 -14.19 -16.76 1.07
CA ARG A 283 -12.76 -17.11 0.98
C ARG A 283 -12.14 -16.71 -0.34
N LYS A 284 -12.86 -16.91 -1.46
CA LYS A 284 -12.40 -16.49 -2.78
C LYS A 284 -12.31 -14.96 -2.88
N PHE A 285 -13.28 -14.23 -2.33
CA PHE A 285 -13.26 -12.77 -2.27
C PHE A 285 -12.04 -12.26 -1.49
N PHE A 286 -11.87 -12.73 -0.26
CA PHE A 286 -10.75 -12.36 0.61
C PHE A 286 -9.41 -12.65 -0.08
N ARG A 287 -9.22 -13.88 -0.58
CA ARG A 287 -7.99 -14.27 -1.27
C ARG A 287 -7.68 -13.41 -2.49
N LYS A 288 -8.70 -13.09 -3.30
CA LYS A 288 -8.51 -12.20 -4.46
C LYS A 288 -8.05 -10.81 -4.06
N ARG A 289 -8.63 -10.24 -3.00
CA ARG A 289 -8.25 -8.91 -2.49
C ARG A 289 -6.83 -8.91 -1.96
N VAL A 290 -6.47 -9.88 -1.13
CA VAL A 290 -5.12 -9.97 -0.56
C VAL A 290 -4.06 -10.16 -1.65
N ILE A 291 -4.30 -11.04 -2.63
CA ILE A 291 -3.38 -11.21 -3.77
C ILE A 291 -3.22 -9.89 -4.52
N ALA A 292 -4.31 -9.22 -4.90
CA ALA A 292 -4.22 -7.96 -5.64
C ALA A 292 -3.44 -6.88 -4.87
N SER A 293 -3.67 -6.76 -3.57
CA SER A 293 -3.01 -5.79 -2.71
C SER A 293 -1.52 -6.10 -2.51
N VAL A 294 -1.13 -7.34 -2.22
CA VAL A 294 0.29 -7.67 -2.01
C VAL A 294 1.07 -7.58 -3.32
N MET A 295 0.50 -8.04 -4.43
CA MET A 295 1.23 -8.02 -5.69
C MET A 295 1.59 -6.61 -6.16
N VAL A 296 0.85 -5.56 -5.75
CA VAL A 296 1.14 -4.18 -6.16
C VAL A 296 2.33 -3.54 -5.43
N THR A 297 2.85 -4.18 -4.38
CA THR A 297 4.07 -3.73 -3.68
C THR A 297 5.34 -4.02 -4.49
N ASP A 298 5.26 -4.88 -5.52
CA ASP A 298 6.35 -5.00 -6.50
C ASP A 298 6.40 -3.76 -7.40
N ILE A 299 7.15 -2.76 -6.94
CA ILE A 299 7.39 -1.51 -7.64
C ILE A 299 8.56 -1.60 -8.65
N SER A 300 9.07 -2.81 -8.90
CA SER A 300 10.16 -3.05 -9.86
C SER A 300 9.68 -3.69 -11.16
N ASP A 301 8.52 -4.34 -11.15
CA ASP A 301 7.87 -4.91 -12.33
C ASP A 301 7.24 -3.82 -13.20
N GLN A 302 7.86 -3.57 -14.35
CA GLN A 302 7.42 -2.55 -15.30
C GLN A 302 6.04 -2.84 -15.89
N GLU A 303 5.70 -4.11 -16.15
CA GLU A 303 4.39 -4.48 -16.69
C GLU A 303 3.30 -4.16 -15.66
N ARG A 304 3.55 -4.50 -14.39
CA ARG A 304 2.64 -4.19 -13.29
C ARG A 304 2.45 -2.69 -13.10
N ILE A 305 3.53 -1.91 -13.15
CA ILE A 305 3.46 -0.44 -13.06
C ILE A 305 2.57 0.13 -14.17
N GLN A 306 2.71 -0.36 -15.41
CA GLN A 306 1.86 0.09 -16.52
C GLN A 306 0.39 -0.32 -16.35
N ILE A 307 0.13 -1.54 -15.86
CA ILE A 307 -1.24 -2.00 -15.56
C ILE A 307 -1.89 -1.10 -14.51
N VAL A 308 -1.19 -0.83 -13.41
CA VAL A 308 -1.70 0.02 -12.31
C VAL A 308 -1.90 1.45 -12.79
N LYS A 309 -0.98 1.99 -13.60
CA LYS A 309 -1.10 3.32 -14.22
C LYS A 309 -2.33 3.40 -15.13
N SER A 310 -2.51 2.44 -16.04
CA SER A 310 -3.65 2.39 -16.95
C SER A 310 -4.98 2.25 -16.20
N ARG A 311 -5.01 1.43 -15.14
CA ARG A 311 -6.17 1.30 -14.26
C ARG A 311 -6.51 2.63 -13.59
N TRP A 312 -5.50 3.31 -13.05
CA TRP A 312 -5.67 4.62 -12.41
C TRP A 312 -6.24 5.67 -13.38
N GLU A 313 -5.65 5.80 -14.57
CA GLU A 313 -6.11 6.75 -15.60
C GLU A 313 -7.53 6.44 -16.07
N THR A 314 -7.92 5.17 -16.11
CA THR A 314 -9.30 4.76 -16.45
C THR A 314 -10.27 5.07 -15.30
N ALA A 315 -9.85 4.88 -14.05
CA ALA A 315 -10.65 5.14 -12.85
C ALA A 315 -10.83 6.65 -12.57
N PHE A 316 -9.80 7.44 -12.87
CA PHE A 316 -9.71 8.87 -12.62
C PHE A 316 -9.16 9.57 -13.87
N PRO A 317 -9.97 9.69 -14.94
CA PRO A 317 -9.54 10.36 -16.15
C PRO A 317 -9.20 11.83 -15.87
N PRO A 318 -8.14 12.38 -16.50
CA PRO A 318 -7.83 13.80 -16.36
C PRO A 318 -9.03 14.64 -16.81
N VAL A 319 -9.25 15.77 -16.12
CA VAL A 319 -10.30 16.73 -16.47
C VAL A 319 -9.90 17.42 -17.77
N GLU A 320 -10.29 16.86 -18.91
CA GLU A 320 -10.18 17.52 -20.22
C GLU A 320 -11.40 18.43 -20.43
N ASP A 321 -11.19 19.67 -20.88
CA ASP A 321 -12.23 20.65 -21.23
C ASP A 321 -13.37 19.98 -22.03
N GLU A 322 -14.56 19.86 -21.43
CA GLU A 322 -15.68 19.09 -21.97
C GLU A 322 -16.10 19.49 -23.40
N GLU A 323 -15.77 20.71 -23.83
CA GLU A 323 -16.11 21.25 -25.15
C GLU A 323 -15.33 20.61 -26.31
N LYS A 324 -14.06 20.23 -26.12
CA LYS A 324 -13.25 19.62 -27.21
C LYS A 324 -13.69 18.18 -27.49
N ASN A 325 -13.92 17.42 -26.43
CA ASN A 325 -14.22 15.98 -26.53
C ASN A 325 -15.62 15.72 -27.13
N GLN A 326 -16.60 16.60 -26.89
CA GLN A 326 -17.91 16.48 -27.54
C GLN A 326 -17.84 16.80 -29.05
N THR A 327 -16.99 17.74 -29.45
CA THR A 327 -16.80 18.15 -30.84
C THR A 327 -16.08 17.06 -31.63
N GLU A 328 -15.02 16.48 -31.07
CA GLU A 328 -14.26 15.38 -31.70
C GLU A 328 -15.07 14.08 -31.76
N ARG A 329 -15.87 13.76 -30.73
CA ARG A 329 -16.78 12.59 -30.77
C ARG A 329 -17.92 12.74 -31.77
N ARG A 330 -18.43 13.96 -31.98
CA ARG A 330 -19.43 14.26 -33.02
C ARG A 330 -18.82 14.16 -34.42
N GLN A 331 -17.59 14.64 -34.62
CA GLN A 331 -16.89 14.56 -35.90
C GLN A 331 -16.44 13.12 -36.24
N ALA A 332 -15.93 12.36 -35.27
CA ALA A 332 -15.53 10.97 -35.46
C ALA A 332 -16.72 10.03 -35.74
N ARG A 333 -17.91 10.36 -35.23
CA ARG A 333 -19.15 9.59 -35.50
C ARG A 333 -19.77 9.92 -36.85
N ALA A 334 -19.48 11.10 -37.41
CA ALA A 334 -19.88 11.51 -38.76
C ALA A 334 -18.94 10.97 -39.85
N ALA A 335 -17.71 10.60 -39.50
CA ALA A 335 -16.66 10.17 -40.44
C ALA A 335 -16.47 8.64 -40.55
N ALA A 336 -17.24 7.82 -39.83
CA ALA A 336 -17.06 6.37 -39.83
C ALA A 336 -17.68 5.71 -41.08
N PRO A 337 -16.90 5.02 -41.94
CA PRO A 337 -17.45 4.26 -43.06
C PRO A 337 -18.10 2.95 -42.57
N THR A 338 -19.17 2.53 -43.25
CA THR A 338 -19.84 1.24 -43.03
C THR A 338 -18.85 0.08 -43.28
N PRO A 339 -18.76 -0.92 -42.38
CA PRO A 339 -17.76 -1.98 -42.51
C PRO A 339 -18.12 -2.98 -43.61
N PRO A 340 -17.15 -3.47 -44.40
CA PRO A 340 -17.39 -4.51 -45.39
C PRO A 340 -17.47 -5.89 -44.72
N GLU A 341 -18.39 -6.75 -45.18
CA GLU A 341 -18.43 -8.16 -44.78
C GLU A 341 -17.19 -8.91 -45.32
N ALA A 342 -16.38 -9.47 -44.44
CA ALA A 342 -15.20 -10.27 -44.80
C ALA A 342 -15.40 -11.77 -44.47
N PRO A 343 -14.87 -12.70 -45.30
CA PRO A 343 -15.21 -14.12 -45.21
C PRO A 343 -14.52 -14.83 -44.03
N ARG A 344 -15.26 -15.72 -43.37
CA ARG A 344 -14.91 -16.43 -42.12
C ARG A 344 -13.67 -17.35 -42.16
N THR A 345 -12.95 -17.44 -43.27
CA THR A 345 -11.86 -18.42 -43.48
C THR A 345 -10.46 -17.89 -43.18
N GLU A 346 -10.19 -16.57 -43.29
CA GLU A 346 -8.86 -16.00 -42.99
C GLU A 346 -8.57 -15.88 -41.48
N LEU A 347 -9.62 -15.79 -40.65
CA LEU A 347 -9.54 -15.70 -39.19
C LEU A 347 -9.00 -16.98 -38.52
N ARG A 348 -9.03 -18.12 -39.22
CA ARG A 348 -8.57 -19.41 -38.69
C ARG A 348 -7.08 -19.64 -38.97
N GLN A 349 -6.53 -19.06 -40.04
CA GLN A 349 -5.11 -19.20 -40.38
C GLN A 349 -4.22 -18.17 -39.68
N SER A 350 -4.75 -16.99 -39.29
CA SER A 350 -3.98 -15.99 -38.51
C SER A 350 -3.71 -16.40 -37.06
N ARG A 351 -4.47 -17.36 -36.52
CA ARG A 351 -4.30 -17.89 -35.15
C ARG A 351 -3.10 -18.83 -35.02
N LEU A 352 -2.63 -19.44 -36.11
CA LEU A 352 -1.50 -20.39 -36.08
C LEU A 352 -0.12 -19.70 -36.25
N ARG A 353 -0.08 -18.43 -36.67
CA ARG A 353 1.18 -17.69 -36.87
C ARG A 353 1.64 -16.85 -35.66
N ARG A 354 0.87 -16.78 -34.58
CA ARG A 354 1.23 -16.01 -33.35
C ARG A 354 1.88 -16.89 -32.28
N ARG A 355 2.91 -17.67 -32.65
CA ARG A 355 3.72 -18.45 -31.68
C ARG A 355 5.21 -18.12 -31.72
N ALA A 356 5.58 -16.97 -32.27
CA ALA A 356 6.95 -16.48 -32.21
C ALA A 356 6.92 -14.96 -32.38
N THR A 357 7.25 -14.24 -31.30
CA THR A 357 8.11 -13.03 -31.23
C THR A 357 7.87 -12.35 -29.88
N MET A 358 8.85 -12.48 -28.98
CA MET A 358 9.16 -11.48 -27.95
C MET A 358 9.59 -10.16 -28.63
N HIS A 359 9.50 -9.06 -27.87
CA HIS A 359 9.71 -7.64 -28.21
C HIS A 359 8.41 -6.86 -28.46
N SER A 360 7.92 -6.18 -27.42
CA SER A 360 6.89 -5.15 -27.55
C SER A 360 7.56 -3.79 -27.79
N SER A 361 7.42 -3.25 -29.00
CA SER A 361 7.71 -1.85 -29.30
C SER A 361 6.60 -0.92 -28.79
N GLU A 362 6.93 0.34 -28.47
CA GLU A 362 6.01 1.44 -28.10
C GLU A 362 4.73 1.53 -28.94
N ALA A 363 4.77 1.18 -30.22
CA ALA A 363 3.61 1.20 -31.12
C ALA A 363 2.47 0.22 -30.73
N VAL A 364 2.76 -0.84 -29.97
CA VAL A 364 1.73 -1.76 -29.45
C VAL A 364 0.98 -1.13 -28.28
N ALA A 365 1.65 -0.28 -27.49
CA ALA A 365 1.05 0.46 -26.37
C ALA A 365 0.08 1.55 -26.86
N GLU A 366 0.43 2.28 -27.92
CA GLU A 366 -0.48 3.27 -28.52
C GLU A 366 -1.73 2.65 -29.15
N GLY A 367 -1.62 1.45 -29.75
CA GLY A 367 -2.76 0.68 -30.22
C GLY A 367 -3.67 0.14 -29.11
N PHE A 368 -3.15 0.01 -27.88
CA PHE A 368 -3.85 -0.52 -26.71
C PHE A 368 -4.84 0.49 -26.10
N LEU A 369 -4.50 1.79 -26.16
CA LEU A 369 -5.31 2.88 -25.60
C LEU A 369 -6.60 3.16 -26.40
N ALA A 370 -6.58 2.94 -27.72
CA ALA A 370 -7.66 3.40 -28.62
C ALA A 370 -9.00 2.62 -28.50
N ARG A 371 -9.04 1.48 -27.77
CA ARG A 371 -10.23 0.60 -27.67
C ARG A 371 -10.80 0.39 -26.25
N SER A 372 -10.46 1.27 -25.29
CA SER A 372 -11.02 1.25 -23.92
C SER A 372 -12.44 1.85 -23.86
N ARG A 373 -13.40 1.28 -24.62
CA ARG A 373 -14.78 1.79 -24.65
C ARG A 373 -15.76 0.75 -24.13
N ARG A 374 -16.26 1.01 -22.91
CA ARG A 374 -17.41 0.41 -22.20
C ARG A 374 -17.02 -0.64 -21.14
N LEU A 375 -16.54 -0.15 -19.99
CA LEU A 375 -16.35 -0.84 -18.69
C LEU A 375 -15.92 -2.31 -18.73
N GLY A 376 -14.61 -2.52 -18.58
CA GLY A 376 -13.91 -3.79 -18.49
C GLY A 376 -12.45 -3.57 -18.87
N ILE A 377 -11.52 -3.61 -17.91
CA ILE A 377 -10.10 -3.36 -18.21
C ILE A 377 -9.54 -4.58 -18.94
N ARG A 378 -9.59 -4.57 -20.27
CA ARG A 378 -9.05 -5.63 -21.13
C ARG A 378 -7.53 -5.64 -21.10
N THR A 379 -6.93 -6.29 -20.12
CA THR A 379 -5.55 -6.78 -20.21
C THR A 379 -5.53 -8.15 -20.89
N SER A 380 -4.40 -8.57 -21.44
CA SER A 380 -4.15 -9.89 -22.05
C SER A 380 -3.49 -10.87 -21.05
N MET A 381 -3.59 -12.17 -21.30
CA MET A 381 -3.31 -13.29 -20.36
C MET A 381 -1.93 -13.16 -19.78
N ASP A 382 -1.82 -13.34 -18.46
CA ASP A 382 -0.52 -13.65 -17.88
C ASP A 382 -0.15 -15.11 -18.19
N PHE A 383 1.13 -15.43 -18.01
CA PHE A 383 1.73 -16.73 -18.36
C PHE A 383 1.22 -17.91 -17.51
N SER A 384 0.36 -17.67 -16.52
CA SER A 384 -0.38 -18.70 -15.75
C SER A 384 -1.74 -19.07 -16.36
N GLY A 385 -2.17 -18.37 -17.41
CA GLY A 385 -3.46 -18.58 -18.08
C GLY A 385 -4.64 -17.81 -17.48
N ASN A 386 -4.40 -16.82 -16.60
CA ASN A 386 -5.47 -16.03 -15.98
C ASN A 386 -5.64 -14.67 -16.68
N LEU A 387 -6.91 -14.28 -16.93
CA LEU A 387 -7.25 -12.97 -17.47
C LEU A 387 -8.45 -12.22 -16.90
N ILE A 388 -8.20 -10.92 -16.71
CA ILE A 388 -9.07 -9.73 -16.61
C ILE A 388 -10.07 -9.72 -15.46
N ASP A 389 -9.86 -8.81 -14.51
CA ASP A 389 -10.91 -8.30 -13.64
C ASP A 389 -11.90 -7.44 -14.45
N ALA A 390 -13.07 -8.02 -14.72
CA ALA A 390 -14.20 -7.27 -15.24
C ALA A 390 -14.84 -6.49 -14.09
N TYR A 391 -14.80 -5.16 -14.18
CA TYR A 391 -15.48 -4.28 -13.22
C TYR A 391 -16.92 -4.06 -13.65
N GLY A 392 -17.86 -4.35 -12.76
CA GLY A 392 -19.29 -4.16 -13.01
C GLY A 392 -19.73 -2.70 -12.93
N THR A 393 -19.00 -1.87 -12.19
CA THR A 393 -19.29 -0.44 -12.00
C THR A 393 -18.02 0.41 -11.99
N ASN A 394 -18.16 1.72 -12.25
CA ASN A 394 -17.05 2.67 -12.10
C ASN A 394 -16.53 2.72 -10.66
N ASN A 395 -17.44 2.65 -9.68
CA ASN A 395 -17.07 2.62 -8.27
C ASN A 395 -16.20 1.40 -7.93
N GLN A 396 -16.47 0.22 -8.50
CA GLN A 396 -15.62 -0.96 -8.29
C GLN A 396 -14.22 -0.80 -8.88
N LEU A 397 -14.12 -0.13 -10.03
CA LEU A 397 -12.84 0.20 -10.64
C LEU A 397 -12.06 1.23 -9.79
N GLN A 398 -12.72 2.31 -9.39
CA GLN A 398 -12.15 3.34 -8.52
C GLN A 398 -11.72 2.76 -7.17
N GLN A 399 -12.56 1.92 -6.56
CA GLN A 399 -12.22 1.20 -5.34
C GLN A 399 -10.93 0.39 -5.53
N HIS A 400 -10.82 -0.41 -6.59
CA HIS A 400 -9.61 -1.21 -6.83
C HIS A 400 -8.37 -0.31 -6.99
N ALA A 401 -8.44 0.73 -7.83
CA ALA A 401 -7.33 1.65 -8.03
C ALA A 401 -6.90 2.37 -6.74
N VAL A 402 -7.86 2.75 -5.89
CA VAL A 402 -7.59 3.38 -4.60
C VAL A 402 -6.99 2.39 -3.60
N LEU A 403 -7.48 1.15 -3.52
CA LEU A 403 -6.94 0.13 -2.62
C LEU A 403 -5.47 -0.20 -2.94
N GLU A 404 -5.13 -0.35 -4.21
CA GLU A 404 -3.74 -0.54 -4.64
C GLU A 404 -2.86 0.66 -4.24
N THR A 405 -3.37 1.87 -4.45
CA THR A 405 -2.66 3.09 -4.08
C THR A 405 -2.48 3.19 -2.56
N MET A 406 -3.50 2.84 -1.77
CA MET A 406 -3.41 2.79 -0.31
C MET A 406 -2.36 1.78 0.16
N MET A 407 -2.26 0.61 -0.48
CA MET A 407 -1.23 -0.37 -0.14
C MET A 407 0.17 0.20 -0.37
N ASN A 408 0.40 0.78 -1.54
CA ASN A 408 1.70 1.40 -1.85
C ASN A 408 2.00 2.58 -0.92
N VAL A 409 1.00 3.39 -0.56
CA VAL A 409 1.18 4.50 0.40
C VAL A 409 1.53 3.99 1.78
N ALA A 410 0.89 2.92 2.24
CA ALA A 410 1.20 2.31 3.54
C ALA A 410 2.62 1.73 3.57
N ASP A 411 3.02 1.05 2.50
CA ASP A 411 4.35 0.44 2.37
C ASP A 411 5.47 1.48 2.45
N VAL A 412 5.35 2.61 1.74
CA VAL A 412 6.35 3.70 1.80
C VAL A 412 5.94 4.85 2.73
N ALA A 413 5.06 4.61 3.71
CA ALA A 413 4.46 5.64 4.56
C ALA A 413 5.49 6.51 5.28
N HIS A 414 6.64 5.94 5.64
CA HIS A 414 7.73 6.64 6.31
C HIS A 414 8.23 7.88 5.55
N THR A 415 8.11 7.90 4.21
CA THR A 415 8.46 9.06 3.36
C THR A 415 7.45 10.20 3.42
N MET A 416 6.23 9.91 3.88
CA MET A 416 5.09 10.83 4.00
C MET A 416 4.73 11.11 5.47
N GLN A 417 5.63 10.80 6.40
CA GLN A 417 5.48 11.03 7.85
C GLN A 417 6.55 12.00 8.35
N SER A 418 6.79 12.07 9.66
CA SER A 418 7.83 12.94 10.21
C SER A 418 9.21 12.67 9.59
N PHE A 419 10.03 13.71 9.44
CA PHE A 419 11.39 13.57 8.90
C PHE A 419 12.25 12.59 9.69
N ASN A 420 12.08 12.53 11.02
CA ASN A 420 12.78 11.56 11.86
C ASN A 420 12.40 10.11 11.51
N THR A 421 11.11 9.86 11.25
CA THR A 421 10.64 8.56 10.76
C THR A 421 11.26 8.25 9.39
N PHE A 422 11.25 9.20 8.46
CA PHE A 422 11.88 9.04 7.16
C PHE A 422 13.36 8.67 7.27
N VAL A 423 14.15 9.43 8.05
CA VAL A 423 15.60 9.17 8.23
C VAL A 423 15.85 7.82 8.92
N LYS A 424 15.04 7.44 9.91
CA LYS A 424 15.12 6.13 10.58
C LYS A 424 15.02 4.99 9.57
N TRP A 425 13.97 5.00 8.75
CA TRP A 425 13.71 3.95 7.77
C TRP A 425 14.69 4.00 6.60
N ASN A 426 15.10 5.19 6.17
CA ASN A 426 16.15 5.37 5.17
C ASN A 426 17.48 4.72 5.61
N ARG A 427 17.88 4.89 6.87
CA ARG A 427 19.07 4.22 7.43
C ARG A 427 18.93 2.70 7.42
N ARG A 428 17.75 2.17 7.78
CA ARG A 428 17.52 0.71 7.77
C ARG A 428 17.59 0.12 6.36
N LEU A 429 17.05 0.83 5.37
CA LEU A 429 17.15 0.43 3.96
C LEU A 429 18.60 0.42 3.48
N PHE A 430 19.37 1.44 3.84
CA PHE A 430 20.81 1.47 3.53
C PHE A 430 21.53 0.26 4.14
N ARG A 431 21.29 -0.01 5.44
CA ARG A 431 21.90 -1.15 6.14
C ARG A 431 21.62 -2.47 5.44
N GLU A 432 20.38 -2.71 5.04
CA GLU A 432 19.99 -3.93 4.32
C GLU A 432 20.75 -4.07 2.99
N LEU A 433 20.72 -3.03 2.15
CA LEU A 433 21.40 -3.06 0.86
C LEU A 433 22.93 -3.17 1.01
N HIS A 434 23.50 -2.53 2.04
CA HIS A 434 24.91 -2.62 2.35
C HIS A 434 25.29 -4.03 2.84
N ALA A 435 24.45 -4.68 3.63
CA ALA A 435 24.64 -6.07 4.04
C ALA A 435 24.63 -7.00 2.81
N ALA A 436 23.67 -6.83 1.91
CA ALA A 436 23.60 -7.60 0.65
C ALA A 436 24.84 -7.37 -0.23
N ARG A 437 25.33 -6.13 -0.32
CA ARG A 437 26.58 -5.80 -1.02
C ARG A 437 27.81 -6.43 -0.36
N SER A 438 27.88 -6.38 0.96
CA SER A 438 28.99 -6.98 1.73
C SER A 438 29.03 -8.49 1.62
N ALA A 439 27.87 -9.12 1.36
CA ALA A 439 27.75 -10.54 1.03
C ALA A 439 27.98 -10.83 -0.46
N GLU A 440 28.43 -9.86 -1.26
CA GLU A 440 28.68 -9.97 -2.70
C GLU A 440 27.44 -10.32 -3.56
N ARG A 441 26.23 -10.21 -3.01
CA ARG A 441 24.97 -10.49 -3.72
C ARG A 441 24.44 -9.31 -4.52
N LEU A 442 24.79 -8.08 -4.11
CA LEU A 442 24.31 -6.87 -4.78
C LEU A 442 25.34 -6.37 -5.80
N PRO A 443 24.98 -6.18 -7.09
CA PRO A 443 25.95 -5.82 -8.13
C PRO A 443 26.39 -4.35 -8.08
N PHE A 444 25.63 -3.48 -7.40
CA PHE A 444 25.93 -2.06 -7.27
C PHE A 444 26.30 -1.68 -5.82
N ASP A 445 27.05 -0.59 -5.66
CA ASP A 445 27.36 -0.01 -4.36
C ASP A 445 26.24 0.97 -3.93
N PRO A 446 25.50 0.70 -2.83
CA PRO A 446 24.47 1.61 -2.34
C PRO A 446 25.03 2.97 -1.87
N SER A 447 26.32 3.07 -1.55
CA SER A 447 26.96 4.28 -1.01
C SER A 447 27.21 5.36 -2.05
N ALA A 448 27.34 4.99 -3.33
CA ALA A 448 27.88 5.87 -4.37
C ALA A 448 26.98 7.08 -4.71
N ARG A 449 25.65 6.92 -4.61
CA ARG A 449 24.66 7.96 -4.99
C ARG A 449 23.46 7.98 -4.05
N TRP A 450 23.66 7.65 -2.77
CA TRP A 450 22.55 7.46 -1.82
C TRP A 450 21.70 8.73 -1.73
N TYR A 451 22.33 9.88 -1.56
CA TYR A 451 21.69 11.19 -1.46
C TYR A 451 20.83 11.53 -2.68
N GLU A 452 21.39 11.45 -3.89
CA GLU A 452 20.69 11.78 -5.14
C GLU A 452 19.58 10.77 -5.45
N ASN A 453 19.81 9.48 -5.14
CA ASN A 453 18.82 8.43 -5.35
C ASN A 453 17.56 8.68 -4.51
N GLN A 454 17.69 9.18 -3.28
CA GLN A 454 16.52 9.55 -2.48
C GLN A 454 15.77 10.73 -3.09
N ILE A 455 16.47 11.76 -3.60
CA ILE A 455 15.82 12.87 -4.32
C ILE A 455 15.05 12.35 -5.55
N GLY A 456 15.68 11.46 -6.32
CA GLY A 456 15.05 10.79 -7.46
C GLY A 456 13.81 10.00 -7.06
N PHE A 457 13.87 9.25 -5.96
CA PHE A 457 12.76 8.48 -5.43
C PHE A 457 11.57 9.36 -5.04
N PHE A 458 11.82 10.51 -4.40
CA PHE A 458 10.76 11.46 -4.07
C PHE A 458 10.10 12.05 -5.32
N ASN A 459 10.89 12.53 -6.28
CA ASN A 459 10.37 13.21 -7.46
C ASN A 459 9.56 12.29 -8.38
N HIS A 460 10.05 11.05 -8.60
CA HIS A 460 9.47 10.16 -9.60
C HIS A 460 8.45 9.17 -9.03
N TYR A 461 8.46 8.93 -7.71
CA TYR A 461 7.58 7.97 -7.07
C TYR A 461 6.73 8.57 -5.95
N ILE A 462 7.34 9.10 -4.89
CA ILE A 462 6.60 9.53 -3.69
C ILE A 462 5.65 10.70 -3.95
N LEU A 463 6.11 11.77 -4.61
CA LEU A 463 5.26 12.94 -4.90
C LEU A 463 4.09 12.58 -5.84
N PRO A 464 4.30 11.85 -6.96
CA PRO A 464 3.18 11.34 -7.76
C PRO A 464 2.20 10.47 -6.96
N LEU A 465 2.69 9.60 -6.07
CA LEU A 465 1.87 8.73 -5.23
C LEU A 465 1.03 9.53 -4.22
N ALA A 466 1.62 10.52 -3.57
CA ALA A 466 0.91 11.44 -2.68
C ALA A 466 -0.15 12.26 -3.43
N GLY A 467 0.17 12.72 -4.65
CA GLY A 467 -0.77 13.41 -5.53
C GLY A 467 -1.98 12.55 -5.92
N LYS A 468 -1.78 11.24 -6.11
CA LYS A 468 -2.89 10.28 -6.32
C LYS A 468 -3.86 10.26 -5.14
N MET A 469 -3.35 10.16 -3.90
CA MET A 469 -4.18 10.17 -2.69
C MET A 469 -5.02 11.45 -2.56
N LYS A 470 -4.44 12.60 -2.88
CA LYS A 470 -5.16 13.87 -2.93
C LYS A 470 -6.24 13.89 -4.02
N SER A 471 -5.87 13.49 -5.24
CA SER A 471 -6.75 13.62 -6.41
C SER A 471 -7.97 12.69 -6.38
N CYS A 472 -7.85 11.51 -5.76
CA CYS A 472 -8.94 10.51 -5.71
C CYS A 472 -10.08 10.86 -4.75
N GLY A 473 -9.90 11.85 -3.86
CA GLY A 473 -10.95 12.39 -2.99
C GLY A 473 -11.44 11.47 -1.87
N VAL A 474 -10.87 10.26 -1.72
CA VAL A 474 -11.31 9.27 -0.72
C VAL A 474 -11.11 9.74 0.72
N LEU A 475 -10.14 10.64 0.95
CA LEU A 475 -9.79 11.18 2.27
C LEU A 475 -10.30 12.62 2.50
N GLY A 476 -11.19 13.11 1.62
CA GLY A 476 -11.70 14.48 1.67
C GLY A 476 -10.58 15.51 1.76
N THR A 477 -10.70 16.45 2.71
CA THR A 477 -9.69 17.50 2.97
C THR A 477 -8.41 16.99 3.62
N THR A 478 -8.40 15.78 4.17
CA THR A 478 -7.21 15.20 4.82
C THR A 478 -6.23 14.60 3.81
N GLY A 479 -6.63 14.46 2.54
CA GLY A 479 -5.79 13.95 1.46
C GLY A 479 -4.56 14.82 1.15
N ASP A 480 -4.58 16.10 1.52
CA ASP A 480 -3.45 17.02 1.32
C ASP A 480 -2.26 16.73 2.24
N VAL A 481 -2.49 16.01 3.35
CA VAL A 481 -1.48 15.74 4.38
C VAL A 481 -0.27 14.98 3.82
N PHE A 482 -0.51 14.01 2.92
CA PHE A 482 0.55 13.18 2.35
C PHE A 482 1.49 13.98 1.45
N GLU A 483 0.91 14.83 0.58
CA GLU A 483 1.69 15.70 -0.32
C GLU A 483 2.51 16.71 0.48
N LEU A 484 1.91 17.28 1.54
CA LEU A 484 2.58 18.23 2.43
C LEU A 484 3.80 17.60 3.12
N PHE A 485 3.65 16.43 3.74
CA PHE A 485 4.78 15.76 4.41
C PHE A 485 5.83 15.27 3.42
N ALA A 486 5.43 14.74 2.25
CA ALA A 486 6.38 14.33 1.21
C ALA A 486 7.21 15.51 0.69
N ALA A 487 6.56 16.64 0.40
CA ALA A 487 7.23 17.84 -0.09
C ALA A 487 8.17 18.43 0.98
N GLU A 488 7.76 18.47 2.24
CA GLU A 488 8.60 18.95 3.34
C GLU A 488 9.79 18.03 3.59
N ASN A 489 9.60 16.70 3.56
CA ASN A 489 10.69 15.74 3.71
C ASN A 489 11.70 15.87 2.56
N LEU A 490 11.24 16.03 1.31
CA LEU A 490 12.12 16.27 0.17
C LEU A 490 12.91 17.58 0.33
N LYS A 491 12.24 18.65 0.76
CA LYS A 491 12.87 19.95 0.97
C LYS A 491 13.97 19.83 2.03
N ARG A 492 13.67 19.25 3.19
CA ARG A 492 14.65 19.03 4.25
C ARG A 492 15.77 18.09 3.83
N TRP A 493 15.46 17.04 3.07
CA TRP A 493 16.49 16.15 2.56
C TRP A 493 17.45 16.88 1.60
N LYS A 494 16.97 17.82 0.77
CA LYS A 494 17.87 18.65 -0.08
C LYS A 494 18.81 19.56 0.72
N GLU A 495 18.43 19.92 1.95
CA GLU A 495 19.22 20.81 2.82
C GLU A 495 20.17 20.01 3.74
N GLU A 496 19.69 18.89 4.30
CA GLU A 496 20.37 18.13 5.35
C GLU A 496 20.88 16.75 4.87
N GLY A 497 20.37 16.24 3.75
CA GLY A 497 20.47 14.84 3.33
C GLY A 497 21.86 14.39 2.92
N GLU A 498 22.73 15.28 2.46
CA GLU A 498 24.12 14.96 2.13
C GLU A 498 24.89 14.57 3.41
N ALA A 499 24.85 15.42 4.43
CA ALA A 499 25.45 15.15 5.74
C ALA A 499 24.83 13.92 6.43
N ILE A 500 23.51 13.75 6.33
CA ILE A 500 22.83 12.55 6.85
C ILE A 500 23.28 11.29 6.12
N SER A 501 23.44 11.35 4.79
CA SER A 501 23.91 10.21 3.99
C SER A 501 25.35 9.83 4.37
N GLU A 502 26.23 10.81 4.53
CA GLU A 502 27.61 10.57 5.01
C GLU A 502 27.64 9.93 6.40
N GLU A 503 26.79 10.40 7.33
CA GLU A 503 26.64 9.79 8.65
C GLU A 503 26.19 8.33 8.54
N ILE A 504 25.13 8.05 7.76
CA ILE A 504 24.59 6.71 7.56
C ILE A 504 25.68 5.78 7.01
N ILE A 505 26.34 6.19 5.93
CA ILE A 505 27.40 5.40 5.28
C ILE A 505 28.52 5.11 6.29
N ARG A 506 29.00 6.12 7.01
CA ARG A 506 30.06 5.95 8.00
C ARG A 506 29.64 5.05 9.17
N SER A 507 28.46 5.25 9.74
CA SER A 507 28.00 4.49 10.91
C SER A 507 27.81 3.02 10.58
N GLU A 508 27.17 2.72 9.45
CA GLU A 508 26.84 1.35 9.07
C GLU A 508 28.06 0.58 8.57
N THR A 509 28.98 1.25 7.86
CA THR A 509 30.27 0.64 7.45
C THR A 509 31.15 0.32 8.67
N SER A 510 31.20 1.21 9.67
CA SER A 510 32.00 1.02 10.89
C SER A 510 31.49 -0.14 11.76
N MET A 511 30.17 -0.27 11.90
CA MET A 511 29.55 -1.35 12.70
C MET A 511 29.84 -2.75 12.14
N MET A 512 30.05 -2.89 10.83
CA MET A 512 30.38 -4.17 10.20
C MET A 512 31.87 -4.54 10.28
N VAL A 513 32.75 -3.61 10.68
CA VAL A 513 34.22 -3.80 10.78
C VAL A 513 34.69 -4.06 12.24
N GLY A 514 33.77 -4.40 13.16
CA GLY A 514 34.06 -4.74 14.56
C GLY A 514 35.04 -5.93 14.74
N PRO A 515 35.75 -6.02 15.89
CA PRO A 515 37.08 -6.63 15.98
C PRO A 515 37.06 -8.14 15.70
N ASN A 516 37.86 -8.52 14.70
CA ASN A 516 38.19 -9.87 14.30
C ASN A 516 38.53 -10.75 15.53
N PRO A 517 37.77 -11.80 15.86
CA PRO A 517 38.15 -12.71 16.93
C PRO A 517 39.34 -13.54 16.44
N LEU A 518 40.53 -13.18 16.93
CA LEU A 518 41.71 -14.04 17.04
C LEU A 518 42.01 -14.90 15.80
N ARG A 519 42.80 -14.36 14.86
CA ARG A 519 43.77 -15.21 14.15
C ARG A 519 44.71 -15.81 15.21
N GLY A 520 44.40 -17.03 15.64
CA GLY A 520 45.29 -17.84 16.45
C GLY A 520 46.64 -18.01 15.73
N PRO A 521 47.76 -18.14 16.48
CA PRO A 521 49.08 -18.21 15.88
C PRO A 521 49.17 -19.46 15.00
N VAL A 522 49.53 -19.25 13.74
CA VAL A 522 49.84 -20.29 12.77
C VAL A 522 50.94 -21.19 13.36
N GLN A 523 50.57 -22.41 13.75
CA GLN A 523 51.53 -23.46 14.06
C GLN A 523 52.35 -23.76 12.80
N ARG A 524 53.62 -23.34 12.80
CA ARG A 524 54.64 -23.84 11.87
C ARG A 524 54.77 -25.35 12.06
N ARG A 525 54.18 -26.14 11.16
CA ARG A 525 54.53 -27.56 11.02
C ARG A 525 55.97 -27.65 10.50
N GLY A 526 56.78 -28.42 11.21
CA GLY A 526 58.19 -28.63 10.93
C GLY A 526 58.42 -29.35 9.59
N GLY A 527 59.39 -28.83 8.84
CA GLY A 527 60.11 -29.59 7.83
C GLY A 527 61.41 -30.09 8.45
N ARG A 528 61.53 -31.41 8.61
CA ARG A 528 62.76 -32.10 9.03
C ARG A 528 63.51 -32.53 7.76
N THR A 529 64.73 -32.01 7.62
CA THR A 529 65.98 -32.64 7.11
C THR A 529 65.95 -33.53 5.86
N THR A 530 66.68 -33.11 4.83
CA THR A 530 67.78 -33.81 4.11
C THR A 530 68.54 -32.69 3.36
N SER A 531 69.86 -32.59 3.25
CA SER A 531 71.04 -33.43 3.47
C SER A 531 72.24 -32.52 3.77
#